data_AF-A0A831JK54-F1
#
_entry.id   AF-A0A831JK54-F1
#
_cell.length_a   1.000
_cell.length_b   1.000
_cell.length_c   1.000
_cell.angle_alpha   90.00
_cell.angle_beta   90.00
_cell.angle_gamma   90.00
#
_symmetry.space_group_name_H-M   'P 1'
#
loop_
_entity.id
_entity.type
_entity.pdbx_description
1 polymer ?
#
loop_
_entity_poly.entity_id
_entity_poly.type
_entity_poly.pdbx_seq_one_letter_code
_entity_poly.pdbx_strand_id
1 'polypeptide(L)'
;MIVEAILSPTFFSIRSPESFQVAETLLLPPPSTIAGAFAFSYAVWKNENFIESLKKLTKNAWYFSIPLSPIVLSSVILSRSRLMQVEKRKIEKEDVMKIVSKSDYRKLESQGLLDKIRYRYQLLDALWKIKSPTYWKYYLDTFFDAMVRRYVFTTSLYIAGLVNVDERFTLSFSRMGDTESMINVREIAFIEDYDLETLKQGEECRTESYAFTTYGNTKVATASGDYTLQQMTGPMFLLERMERKRKISHIGSCALPLKRVIKSIGSKEISAYEPSPFSVEVLVESKLLSYRSKLLNSDINVIIPKGGM
;
A
#
# COMPACT_ATOMS: atom_id res chain seq x y z
N MET A 1 13.01 -18.88 11.62
CA MET A 1 13.96 -18.49 10.56
C MET A 1 13.65 -17.07 10.12
N ILE A 2 14.66 -16.27 9.76
CA ILE A 2 14.48 -14.98 9.10
C ILE A 2 14.74 -15.14 7.60
N VAL A 3 13.83 -14.59 6.79
CA VAL A 3 13.99 -14.45 5.33
C VAL A 3 14.17 -12.97 5.03
N GLU A 4 15.31 -12.60 4.45
CA GLU A 4 15.64 -11.23 4.08
C GLU A 4 15.76 -11.07 2.57
N ALA A 5 15.43 -9.89 2.05
CA ALA A 5 15.54 -9.58 0.64
C ALA A 5 15.82 -8.10 0.37
N ILE A 6 16.61 -7.86 -0.68
CA ILE A 6 16.77 -6.52 -1.27
C ILE A 6 15.82 -6.42 -2.46
N LEU A 7 14.98 -5.39 -2.44
CA LEU A 7 14.05 -5.05 -3.50
C LEU A 7 14.53 -3.82 -4.27
N SER A 8 14.23 -3.80 -5.57
CA SER A 8 14.39 -2.63 -6.43
C SER A 8 13.03 -2.22 -6.99
N PRO A 9 12.22 -1.46 -6.23
CA PRO A 9 11.01 -0.86 -6.78
C PRO A 9 11.38 0.23 -7.79
N THR A 10 10.53 0.43 -8.81
CA THR A 10 10.56 1.69 -9.60
C THR A 10 9.68 2.73 -8.92
N PHE A 11 8.49 2.30 -8.51
CA PHE A 11 7.59 3.00 -7.62
C PHE A 11 6.62 2.01 -7.00
N PHE A 12 5.98 2.39 -5.89
CA PHE A 12 4.86 1.63 -5.34
C PHE A 12 3.78 2.56 -4.77
N SER A 13 2.58 2.01 -4.65
CA SER A 13 1.42 2.63 -3.99
C SER A 13 0.82 1.59 -3.05
N ILE A 14 0.81 1.92 -1.76
CA ILE A 14 0.23 1.07 -0.72
C ILE A 14 -0.81 1.92 0.00
N ARG A 15 -2.07 1.60 -0.23
CA ARG A 15 -3.21 2.31 0.36
C ARG A 15 -3.12 2.33 1.88
N SER A 16 -3.35 3.52 2.45
CA SER A 16 -3.48 3.68 3.90
C SER A 16 -4.66 2.85 4.44
N PRO A 17 -4.50 2.09 5.54
CA PRO A 17 -5.45 1.08 6.03
C PRO A 17 -6.91 1.55 6.19
N GLU A 18 -7.11 2.82 6.53
CA GLU A 18 -8.42 3.43 6.82
C GLU A 18 -8.89 4.40 5.73
N SER A 19 -8.06 4.67 4.73
CA SER A 19 -8.42 5.58 3.64
C SER A 19 -9.49 4.95 2.75
N PHE A 20 -10.61 5.62 2.49
CA PHE A 20 -11.61 5.15 1.51
C PHE A 20 -11.12 5.36 0.06
N GLN A 21 -10.32 6.41 -0.15
CA GLN A 21 -9.76 6.78 -1.44
C GLN A 21 -8.31 6.32 -1.57
N VAL A 22 -7.91 5.93 -2.77
CA VAL A 22 -6.55 5.46 -3.13
C VAL A 22 -5.57 6.65 -3.27
N ALA A 23 -5.90 7.81 -2.70
CA ALA A 23 -5.14 9.04 -2.92
C ALA A 23 -3.80 9.04 -2.19
N GLU A 24 -3.74 8.44 -0.99
CA GLU A 24 -2.53 8.42 -0.16
C GLU A 24 -1.84 7.05 -0.16
N THR A 25 -0.51 7.09 -0.10
CA THR A 25 0.35 5.91 -0.04
C THR A 25 1.22 5.92 1.21
N LEU A 26 1.51 4.73 1.72
CA LEU A 26 2.52 4.54 2.77
C LEU A 26 3.93 4.76 2.19
N LEU A 27 4.82 5.36 2.98
CA LEU A 27 6.22 5.63 2.62
C LEU A 27 7.04 4.35 2.57
N LEU A 28 6.71 3.39 3.43
CA LEU A 28 7.33 2.08 3.53
C LEU A 28 6.24 1.00 3.52
N PRO A 29 6.52 -0.20 2.98
CA PRO A 29 5.59 -1.31 3.06
C PRO A 29 5.34 -1.71 4.53
N PRO A 30 4.08 -1.75 4.99
CA PRO A 30 3.78 -2.19 6.35
C PRO A 30 3.97 -3.70 6.49
N PRO A 31 4.07 -4.21 7.74
CA PRO A 31 4.24 -5.65 7.98
C PRO A 31 3.22 -6.52 7.23
N SER A 32 1.95 -6.10 7.19
CA SER A 32 0.88 -6.81 6.50
C SER A 32 1.11 -6.98 4.99
N THR A 33 1.67 -5.97 4.33
CA THR A 33 1.93 -6.00 2.89
C THR A 33 3.07 -6.94 2.56
N ILE A 34 4.12 -6.91 3.39
CA ILE A 34 5.26 -7.83 3.27
C ILE A 34 4.81 -9.27 3.54
N ALA A 35 4.00 -9.49 4.60
CA ALA A 35 3.42 -10.81 4.90
C ALA A 35 2.61 -11.35 3.73
N GLY A 36 1.78 -10.52 3.08
CA GLY A 36 1.03 -10.90 1.88
C GLY A 36 1.93 -11.28 0.71
N ALA A 37 3.02 -10.55 0.48
CA ALA A 37 3.98 -10.86 -0.58
C ALA A 37 4.71 -12.20 -0.31
N PHE A 38 5.12 -12.44 0.94
CA PHE A 38 5.76 -13.69 1.36
C PHE A 38 4.78 -14.85 1.24
N ALA A 39 3.53 -14.67 1.69
CA ALA A 39 2.46 -15.64 1.56
C ALA A 39 2.16 -16.02 0.11
N PHE A 40 2.15 -15.05 -0.79
CA PHE A 40 2.02 -15.33 -2.23
C PHE A 40 3.15 -16.21 -2.75
N SER A 41 4.39 -15.88 -2.40
CA SER A 41 5.56 -16.65 -2.85
C SER A 41 5.54 -18.08 -2.28
N TYR A 42 5.21 -18.22 -1.00
CA TYR A 42 5.09 -19.51 -0.36
C TYR A 42 3.95 -20.34 -0.97
N ALA A 43 2.80 -19.73 -1.26
CA ALA A 43 1.67 -20.38 -1.92
C ALA A 43 2.06 -20.93 -3.31
N VAL A 44 2.78 -20.13 -4.10
CA VAL A 44 3.28 -20.55 -5.41
C VAL A 44 4.31 -21.68 -5.27
N TRP A 45 5.24 -21.56 -4.32
CA TRP A 45 6.28 -22.57 -4.09
C TRP A 45 5.71 -23.91 -3.60
N LYS A 46 4.73 -23.88 -2.70
CA LYS A 46 4.04 -25.07 -2.20
C LYS A 46 2.93 -25.60 -3.09
N ASN A 47 2.52 -24.83 -4.10
CA ASN A 47 1.32 -25.08 -4.89
C ASN A 47 0.07 -25.23 -3.99
N GLU A 48 -0.11 -24.31 -3.04
CA GLU A 48 -1.24 -24.30 -2.09
C GLU A 48 -2.08 -23.02 -2.18
N ASN A 49 -3.20 -22.98 -1.46
CA ASN A 49 -4.07 -21.81 -1.46
C ASN A 49 -3.41 -20.62 -0.74
N PHE A 50 -3.48 -19.43 -1.35
CA PHE A 50 -2.94 -18.19 -0.76
C PHE A 50 -3.42 -17.92 0.67
N ILE A 51 -4.69 -18.19 0.98
CA ILE A 51 -5.25 -17.94 2.31
C ILE A 51 -4.62 -18.86 3.35
N GLU A 52 -4.31 -20.11 2.98
CA GLU A 52 -3.64 -21.06 3.87
C GLU A 52 -2.19 -20.63 4.14
N SER A 53 -1.47 -20.24 3.08
CA SER A 53 -0.12 -19.69 3.23
C SER A 53 -0.11 -18.42 4.06
N LEU A 54 -1.09 -17.53 3.86
CA LEU A 54 -1.21 -16.30 4.63
C LEU A 54 -1.41 -16.60 6.12
N LYS A 55 -2.30 -17.54 6.47
CA LYS A 55 -2.49 -17.96 7.87
C LYS A 55 -1.22 -18.51 8.51
N LYS A 56 -0.44 -19.31 7.76
CA LYS A 56 0.86 -19.82 8.23
C LYS A 56 1.87 -18.70 8.46
N LEU A 57 1.92 -17.75 7.53
CA LEU A 57 2.93 -16.69 7.51
C LEU A 57 2.56 -15.44 8.29
N THR A 58 1.35 -15.28 8.82
CA THR A 58 1.02 -14.14 9.68
C THR A 58 0.98 -14.47 11.17
N LYS A 59 0.79 -15.75 11.54
CA LYS A 59 0.71 -16.19 12.94
C LYS A 59 2.11 -16.41 13.51
N ASN A 60 2.41 -15.82 14.68
CA ASN A 60 3.74 -15.89 15.31
C ASN A 60 4.88 -15.45 14.36
N ALA A 61 4.62 -14.48 13.50
CA ALA A 61 5.56 -13.98 12.51
C ALA A 61 5.59 -12.45 12.56
N TRP A 62 6.71 -11.86 12.16
CA TRP A 62 6.85 -10.40 12.11
C TRP A 62 7.60 -9.97 10.86
N TYR A 63 7.21 -8.83 10.28
CA TYR A 63 7.77 -8.32 9.03
C TYR A 63 8.11 -6.85 9.14
N PHE A 64 9.22 -6.47 8.53
CA PHE A 64 9.73 -5.11 8.58
C PHE A 64 10.43 -4.72 7.28
N SER A 65 10.57 -3.41 7.08
CA SER A 65 11.35 -2.85 5.98
C SER A 65 12.34 -1.80 6.48
N ILE A 66 13.47 -1.70 5.80
CA ILE A 66 14.51 -0.69 6.03
C ILE A 66 14.73 0.07 4.71
N PRO A 67 14.59 1.40 4.68
CA PRO A 67 14.89 2.20 3.50
C PRO A 67 16.39 2.20 3.22
N LEU A 68 16.80 1.76 2.02
CA LEU A 68 18.20 1.79 1.60
C LEU A 68 18.55 2.97 0.69
N SER A 69 17.53 3.69 0.21
CA SER A 69 17.67 4.88 -0.61
C SER A 69 16.65 5.95 -0.24
N PRO A 70 16.90 7.22 -0.58
CA PRO A 70 15.93 8.29 -0.39
C PRO A 70 14.60 7.99 -1.07
N ILE A 71 13.52 8.36 -0.40
CA ILE A 71 12.14 8.20 -0.85
C ILE A 71 11.59 9.55 -1.29
N VAL A 72 10.96 9.59 -2.45
CA VAL A 72 10.24 10.76 -2.96
C VAL A 72 8.77 10.41 -3.14
N LEU A 73 7.89 11.29 -2.67
CA LEU A 73 6.45 11.20 -2.94
C LEU A 73 6.10 12.06 -4.15
N SER A 74 5.46 11.47 -5.14
CA SER A 74 4.91 12.21 -6.28
C SER A 74 3.43 11.91 -6.48
N SER A 75 2.68 12.95 -6.82
CA SER A 75 1.26 12.86 -7.16
C SER A 75 1.13 12.72 -8.68
N VAL A 76 0.45 11.67 -9.13
CA VAL A 76 0.10 11.45 -10.52
C VAL A 76 -1.41 11.64 -10.68
N ILE A 77 -1.80 12.37 -11.72
CA ILE A 77 -3.20 12.47 -12.14
C ILE A 77 -3.45 11.35 -13.14
N LEU A 78 -4.27 10.38 -12.74
CA LEU A 78 -4.69 9.27 -13.59
C LEU A 78 -6.08 9.57 -14.15
N SER A 79 -6.29 9.22 -15.42
CA SER A 79 -7.64 9.15 -15.98
C SER A 79 -8.28 7.84 -15.52
N ARG A 80 -9.26 7.92 -14.62
CA ARG A 80 -9.98 6.74 -14.14
C ARG A 80 -11.23 6.54 -14.98
N SER A 81 -11.37 5.38 -15.59
CA SER A 81 -12.64 4.97 -16.20
C SER A 81 -13.65 4.58 -15.12
N ARG A 82 -14.82 5.23 -15.14
CA ARG A 82 -15.97 4.89 -14.31
C ARG A 82 -16.97 4.00 -15.03
N LEU A 83 -16.69 3.51 -16.24
CA LEU A 83 -17.66 2.71 -17.03
C LEU A 83 -18.36 1.61 -16.22
N MET A 84 -17.61 0.90 -15.36
CA MET A 84 -18.13 -0.16 -14.49
C MET A 84 -18.74 0.34 -13.17
N GLN A 85 -18.45 1.58 -12.76
CA GLN A 85 -18.99 2.25 -11.57
C GLN A 85 -20.18 3.17 -11.88
N VAL A 86 -20.41 3.46 -13.16
CA VAL A 86 -21.67 4.03 -13.63
C VAL A 86 -22.71 2.91 -13.55
N GLU A 87 -23.15 2.62 -12.32
CA GLU A 87 -24.45 1.99 -12.13
C GLU A 87 -25.51 2.75 -12.92
N LYS A 88 -26.71 2.16 -13.06
CA LYS A 88 -27.93 2.67 -13.71
C LYS A 88 -28.36 4.07 -13.20
N ARG A 89 -27.51 5.08 -13.34
CA ARG A 89 -27.75 6.46 -12.95
C ARG A 89 -28.72 7.00 -13.97
N LYS A 90 -29.95 7.21 -13.50
CA LYS A 90 -31.02 7.76 -14.31
C LYS A 90 -30.59 9.11 -14.86
N ILE A 91 -31.00 9.35 -16.10
CA ILE A 91 -30.85 10.64 -16.76
C ILE A 91 -32.26 11.07 -17.16
N GLU A 92 -32.64 12.29 -16.77
CA GLU A 92 -33.94 12.84 -17.13
C GLU A 92 -33.85 13.51 -18.51
N LYS A 93 -34.98 13.66 -19.21
CA LYS A 93 -35.01 14.28 -20.55
C LYS A 93 -34.42 15.69 -20.55
N GLU A 94 -34.63 16.43 -19.47
CA GLU A 94 -34.08 17.78 -19.25
C GLU A 94 -32.55 17.80 -19.19
N ASP A 95 -31.94 16.75 -18.62
CA ASP A 95 -30.49 16.60 -18.57
C ASP A 95 -29.93 16.30 -19.96
N VAL A 96 -30.64 15.49 -20.77
CA VAL A 96 -30.25 15.21 -22.15
C VAL A 96 -30.14 16.51 -22.95
N MET A 97 -31.12 17.42 -22.84
CA MET A 97 -31.10 18.72 -23.52
C MET A 97 -29.91 19.61 -23.12
N LYS A 98 -29.41 19.47 -21.88
CA LYS A 98 -28.23 20.22 -21.40
C LYS A 98 -26.92 19.62 -21.91
N ILE A 99 -26.91 18.31 -22.16
CA ILE A 99 -25.73 17.54 -22.55
C ILE A 99 -25.51 17.60 -24.07
N VAL A 100 -26.58 17.47 -24.86
CA VAL A 100 -26.48 17.35 -26.32
C VAL A 100 -26.74 18.68 -27.04
N SER A 101 -26.16 18.86 -28.23
CA SER A 101 -26.48 20.03 -29.04
C SER A 101 -27.94 20.00 -29.51
N LYS A 102 -28.54 21.17 -29.80
CA LYS A 102 -29.90 21.25 -30.37
C LYS A 102 -30.06 20.40 -31.64
N SER A 103 -28.99 20.28 -32.43
CA SER A 103 -28.98 19.47 -33.66
C SER A 103 -29.01 17.97 -33.37
N ASP A 104 -28.26 17.53 -32.36
CA ASP A 104 -28.24 16.12 -31.93
C ASP A 104 -29.57 15.73 -31.28
N TYR A 105 -30.16 16.63 -30.49
CA TYR A 105 -31.47 16.39 -29.87
C TYR A 105 -32.56 16.09 -30.92
N ARG A 106 -32.63 16.90 -31.99
CA ARG A 106 -33.56 16.68 -33.12
C ARG A 106 -33.29 15.36 -33.85
N LYS A 107 -32.02 14.97 -34.01
CA LYS A 107 -31.65 13.67 -34.60
C LYS A 107 -32.07 12.50 -33.72
N LEU A 108 -31.88 12.61 -32.40
CA LEU A 108 -32.34 11.61 -31.44
C LEU A 108 -33.86 11.48 -31.42
N GLU A 109 -34.58 12.60 -31.54
CA GLU A 109 -36.04 12.65 -31.60
C GLU A 109 -36.58 12.01 -32.90
N SER A 110 -36.07 12.45 -34.06
CA SER A 110 -36.50 11.91 -35.36
C SER A 110 -36.25 10.41 -35.54
N GLN A 111 -35.27 9.85 -34.83
CA GLN A 111 -34.97 8.40 -34.83
C GLN A 111 -35.68 7.64 -33.69
N GLY A 112 -36.53 8.30 -32.88
CA GLY A 112 -37.26 7.66 -31.77
C GLY A 112 -36.33 7.09 -30.69
N LEU A 113 -35.15 7.68 -30.51
CA LEU A 113 -34.14 7.22 -29.55
C LEU A 113 -34.33 7.87 -28.17
N LEU A 114 -34.94 9.06 -28.09
CA LEU A 114 -35.12 9.79 -26.82
C LEU A 114 -35.91 9.00 -25.77
N ASP A 115 -36.98 8.30 -26.16
CA ASP A 115 -37.82 7.53 -25.22
C ASP A 115 -37.14 6.26 -24.69
N LYS A 116 -36.04 5.84 -25.33
CA LYS A 116 -35.24 4.69 -24.93
C LYS A 116 -34.13 5.06 -23.94
N ILE A 117 -33.85 6.36 -23.77
CA ILE A 117 -32.80 6.87 -22.89
C ILE A 117 -33.37 7.02 -21.48
N ARG A 118 -33.02 6.07 -20.61
CA ARG A 118 -33.31 6.13 -19.16
C ARG A 118 -32.03 6.26 -18.33
N TYR A 119 -30.89 5.87 -18.89
CA TYR A 119 -29.60 5.84 -18.22
C TYR A 119 -28.50 6.49 -19.08
N ARG A 120 -27.45 6.99 -18.42
CA ARG A 120 -26.30 7.64 -19.07
C ARG A 120 -25.66 6.80 -20.18
N TYR A 121 -25.48 5.49 -19.99
CA TYR A 121 -24.92 4.62 -21.02
C TYR A 121 -25.83 4.47 -22.27
N GLN A 122 -27.15 4.63 -22.12
CA GLN A 122 -28.09 4.58 -23.24
C GLN A 122 -28.04 5.87 -24.07
N LEU A 123 -27.79 7.01 -23.42
CA LEU A 123 -27.50 8.25 -24.14
C LEU A 123 -26.20 8.11 -24.96
N LEU A 124 -25.17 7.49 -24.38
CA LEU A 124 -23.91 7.22 -25.08
C LEU A 124 -24.12 6.35 -26.34
N ASP A 125 -24.88 5.25 -26.22
CA ASP A 125 -25.24 4.38 -27.36
C ASP A 125 -26.08 5.13 -28.42
N ALA A 126 -27.02 5.97 -27.99
CA ALA A 126 -27.84 6.76 -28.90
C ALA A 126 -27.01 7.81 -29.67
N LEU A 127 -26.07 8.48 -28.99
CA LEU A 127 -25.12 9.42 -29.60
C LEU A 127 -24.18 8.73 -30.62
N TRP A 128 -23.77 7.50 -30.33
CA TRP A 128 -22.99 6.67 -31.26
C TRP A 128 -23.77 6.34 -32.53
N LYS A 129 -25.03 5.91 -32.39
CA LYS A 129 -25.92 5.54 -33.51
C LYS A 129 -26.16 6.69 -34.47
N ILE A 130 -26.31 7.91 -33.96
CA ILE A 130 -26.47 9.12 -34.80
C ILE A 130 -25.13 9.69 -35.30
N LYS A 131 -24.00 9.05 -34.99
CA LYS A 131 -22.64 9.50 -35.30
C LYS A 131 -22.38 10.95 -34.86
N SER A 132 -22.86 11.30 -33.66
CA SER A 132 -22.74 12.66 -33.16
C SER A 132 -21.30 12.96 -32.69
N PRO A 133 -20.73 14.13 -33.03
CA PRO A 133 -19.48 14.60 -32.44
C PRO A 133 -19.55 14.73 -30.90
N THR A 134 -20.76 14.95 -30.36
CA THR A 134 -21.02 15.03 -28.92
C THR A 134 -20.73 13.72 -28.20
N TYR A 135 -20.69 12.59 -28.91
CA TYR A 135 -20.33 11.29 -28.36
C TYR A 135 -19.02 11.31 -27.57
N TRP A 136 -17.93 11.80 -28.17
CA TRP A 136 -16.60 11.74 -27.55
C TRP A 136 -16.49 12.68 -26.35
N LYS A 137 -17.09 13.87 -26.44
CA LYS A 137 -17.17 14.81 -25.32
C LYS A 137 -17.95 14.19 -24.16
N TYR A 138 -19.13 13.66 -24.43
CA TYR A 138 -19.95 13.01 -23.41
C TYR A 138 -19.26 11.78 -22.80
N TYR A 139 -18.60 10.98 -23.63
CA TYR A 139 -17.83 9.81 -23.21
C TYR A 139 -16.73 10.18 -22.22
N LEU A 140 -15.88 11.15 -22.56
CA LEU A 140 -14.76 11.56 -21.71
C LEU A 140 -15.24 12.24 -20.44
N ASP A 141 -16.16 13.20 -20.52
CA ASP A 141 -16.60 14.01 -19.37
C ASP A 141 -17.45 13.20 -18.37
N THR A 142 -18.17 12.19 -18.85
CA THR A 142 -19.13 11.43 -18.01
C THR A 142 -18.55 10.15 -17.46
N PHE A 143 -17.72 9.48 -18.24
CA PHE A 143 -17.23 8.13 -17.94
C PHE A 143 -15.77 8.12 -17.52
N PHE A 144 -15.09 9.26 -17.54
CA PHE A 144 -13.75 9.40 -16.97
C PHE A 144 -13.71 10.54 -15.96
N ASP A 145 -12.91 10.37 -14.91
CA ASP A 145 -12.58 11.45 -14.00
C ASP A 145 -11.09 11.45 -13.67
N ALA A 146 -10.59 12.63 -13.29
CA ALA A 146 -9.25 12.76 -12.77
C ALA A 146 -9.19 12.14 -11.36
N MET A 147 -8.35 11.12 -11.19
CA MET A 147 -8.02 10.54 -9.90
C MET A 147 -6.59 10.93 -9.55
N VAL A 148 -6.42 11.68 -8.48
CA VAL A 148 -5.08 11.95 -7.92
C VAL A 148 -4.65 10.75 -7.10
N ARG A 149 -3.44 10.26 -7.37
CA ARG A 149 -2.83 9.17 -6.63
C ARG A 149 -1.40 9.51 -6.29
N ARG A 150 -0.99 9.22 -5.06
CA ARG A 150 0.40 9.38 -4.62
C ARG A 150 1.14 8.06 -4.77
N TYR A 151 2.34 8.16 -5.31
CA TYR A 151 3.29 7.06 -5.48
C TYR A 151 4.57 7.39 -4.72
N VAL A 152 5.16 6.35 -4.14
CA VAL A 152 6.49 6.37 -3.55
C VAL A 152 7.49 5.95 -4.60
N PHE A 153 8.54 6.76 -4.78
CA PHE A 153 9.69 6.47 -5.62
C PHE A 153 10.90 6.27 -4.73
N THR A 154 11.56 5.12 -4.88
CA THR A 154 12.80 4.75 -4.19
C THR A 154 13.50 3.69 -5.04
N THR A 155 14.82 3.58 -4.99
CA THR A 155 15.58 2.66 -5.85
C THR A 155 15.92 1.35 -5.16
N SER A 156 15.96 1.35 -3.83
CA SER A 156 16.36 0.19 -3.04
C SER A 156 15.61 0.16 -1.70
N LEU A 157 15.10 -1.01 -1.36
CA LEU A 157 14.40 -1.27 -0.11
C LEU A 157 14.84 -2.63 0.41
N TYR A 158 15.17 -2.70 1.69
CA TYR A 158 15.36 -3.97 2.37
C TYR A 158 14.04 -4.38 3.03
N ILE A 159 13.66 -5.65 2.89
CA ILE A 159 12.55 -6.25 3.62
C ILE A 159 13.02 -7.52 4.31
N ALA A 160 12.42 -7.84 5.45
CA ALA A 160 12.62 -9.13 6.07
C ALA A 160 11.40 -9.58 6.86
N GLY A 161 11.35 -10.88 7.10
CA GLY A 161 10.33 -11.52 7.93
C GLY A 161 10.94 -12.56 8.83
N LEU A 162 10.65 -12.48 10.13
CA LEU A 162 10.73 -13.62 11.04
C LEU A 162 9.52 -14.51 10.74
N VAL A 163 9.77 -15.62 10.03
CA VAL A 163 8.72 -16.51 9.54
C VAL A 163 8.61 -17.77 10.41
N ASN A 164 7.38 -18.29 10.51
CA ASN A 164 7.03 -19.49 11.25
C ASN A 164 6.96 -20.74 10.37
N VAL A 165 7.77 -20.77 9.30
CA VAL A 165 7.94 -21.94 8.43
C VAL A 165 9.42 -22.34 8.45
N ASP A 166 9.69 -23.63 8.59
CA ASP A 166 11.06 -24.15 8.70
C ASP A 166 11.73 -24.36 7.32
N GLU A 167 10.96 -24.20 6.25
CA GLU A 167 11.38 -24.48 4.89
C GLU A 167 11.87 -23.22 4.19
N ARG A 168 12.99 -23.32 3.48
CA ARG A 168 13.47 -22.23 2.61
C ARG A 168 12.64 -22.19 1.33
N PHE A 169 12.15 -21.00 0.97
CA PHE A 169 11.36 -20.77 -0.24
C PHE A 169 11.83 -19.51 -0.95
N THR A 170 11.79 -19.51 -2.28
CA THR A 170 12.17 -18.35 -3.07
C THR A 170 11.04 -17.31 -3.05
N LEU A 171 11.38 -16.05 -2.80
CA LEU A 171 10.46 -14.94 -2.97
C LEU A 171 10.26 -14.65 -4.46
N SER A 172 9.07 -14.93 -4.97
CA SER A 172 8.73 -14.87 -6.40
C SER A 172 7.63 -13.86 -6.71
N PHE A 173 7.33 -12.95 -5.78
CA PHE A 173 6.41 -11.85 -6.05
C PHE A 173 7.06 -10.79 -6.96
N SER A 174 6.25 -10.23 -7.85
CA SER A 174 6.63 -9.10 -8.72
C SER A 174 5.89 -7.81 -8.36
N ARG A 175 5.06 -7.86 -7.30
CA ARG A 175 4.20 -6.75 -6.88
C ARG A 175 4.16 -6.64 -5.37
N MET A 176 4.14 -5.40 -4.88
CA MET A 176 3.99 -5.10 -3.45
C MET A 176 3.14 -3.83 -3.27
N GLY A 177 1.89 -4.02 -2.86
CA GLY A 177 0.88 -2.97 -2.81
C GLY A 177 -0.16 -3.12 -3.92
N ASP A 178 -0.57 -2.00 -4.49
CA ASP A 178 -1.59 -1.98 -5.52
C ASP A 178 -1.09 -2.56 -6.87
N THR A 179 -2.00 -2.76 -7.83
CA THR A 179 -1.72 -3.45 -9.10
C THR A 179 -0.58 -2.85 -9.92
N GLU A 180 -0.34 -1.54 -9.82
CA GLU A 180 0.74 -0.86 -10.54
C GLU A 180 2.09 -0.89 -9.80
N SER A 181 2.14 -1.41 -8.57
CA SER A 181 3.32 -1.40 -7.69
C SER A 181 4.29 -2.53 -8.04
N MET A 182 4.93 -2.42 -9.20
CA MET A 182 5.88 -3.40 -9.70
C MET A 182 7.22 -3.28 -9.00
N ILE A 183 7.76 -4.42 -8.59
CA ILE A 183 9.05 -4.51 -7.91
C ILE A 183 9.84 -5.72 -8.40
N ASN A 184 11.17 -5.65 -8.23
CA ASN A 184 12.06 -6.77 -8.47
C ASN A 184 12.72 -7.20 -7.16
N VAL A 185 12.71 -8.51 -6.87
CA VAL A 185 13.56 -9.11 -5.83
C VAL A 185 14.95 -9.28 -6.41
N ARG A 186 15.94 -8.57 -5.85
CA ARG A 186 17.34 -8.62 -6.33
C ARG A 186 18.14 -9.72 -5.67
N GLU A 187 18.02 -9.81 -4.34
CA GLU A 187 18.80 -10.72 -3.51
C GLU A 187 17.90 -11.27 -2.41
N ILE A 188 18.15 -12.51 -2.01
CA ILE A 188 17.45 -13.20 -0.92
C ILE A 188 18.50 -13.91 -0.08
N ALA A 189 18.38 -13.83 1.24
CA ALA A 189 19.16 -14.66 2.15
C ALA A 189 18.29 -15.20 3.29
N PHE A 190 18.79 -16.27 3.91
CA PHE A 190 18.15 -16.95 5.03
C PHE A 190 19.09 -16.91 6.24
N ILE A 191 18.51 -16.61 7.39
CA ILE A 191 19.24 -16.47 8.65
C ILE A 191 18.53 -17.34 9.69
N GLU A 192 19.31 -18.25 10.28
CA GLU A 192 18.85 -19.19 11.30
C GLU A 192 19.22 -18.70 12.70
N ASP A 193 20.38 -18.03 12.83
CA ASP A 193 20.86 -17.44 14.07
C ASP A 193 20.26 -16.05 14.27
N TYR A 194 19.36 -15.92 15.25
CA TYR A 194 18.79 -14.65 15.69
C TYR A 194 18.45 -14.72 17.17
N ASP A 195 18.51 -13.56 17.83
CA ASP A 195 18.11 -13.41 19.21
C ASP A 195 16.74 -12.76 19.29
N LEU A 196 15.91 -13.28 20.19
CA LEU A 196 14.59 -12.72 20.49
C LEU A 196 14.49 -12.45 21.98
N GLU A 197 14.88 -11.24 22.36
CA GLU A 197 14.93 -10.81 23.75
C GLU A 197 13.66 -10.07 24.14
N THR A 198 13.34 -10.09 25.43
CA THR A 198 12.22 -9.32 25.98
C THR A 198 12.76 -7.98 26.49
N LEU A 199 12.34 -6.89 25.86
CA LEU A 199 12.59 -5.54 26.37
C LEU A 199 11.58 -5.18 27.45
N LYS A 200 12.11 -4.73 28.59
CA LYS A 200 11.33 -4.22 29.72
C LYS A 200 11.03 -2.74 29.55
N GLN A 201 9.98 -2.27 30.22
CA GLN A 201 9.62 -0.86 30.21
C GLN A 201 10.80 0.04 30.61
N GLY A 202 11.02 1.10 29.83
CA GLY A 202 12.11 2.07 30.01
C GLY A 202 13.42 1.67 29.34
N GLU A 203 13.53 0.47 28.76
CA GLU A 203 14.71 0.11 27.98
C GLU A 203 14.71 0.80 26.62
N GLU A 204 15.90 1.24 26.21
CA GLU A 204 16.13 1.93 24.94
C GLU A 204 16.87 1.04 23.95
N CYS A 205 16.52 1.16 22.67
CA CYS A 205 17.28 0.56 21.59
C CYS A 205 17.29 1.45 20.35
N ARG A 206 18.34 1.32 19.54
CA ARG A 206 18.45 1.97 18.24
C ARG A 206 17.98 1.02 17.15
N THR A 207 17.17 1.52 16.22
CA THR A 207 16.65 0.73 15.09
C THR A 207 16.80 1.46 13.76
N GLU A 208 17.04 0.68 12.71
CA GLU A 208 17.01 1.10 11.30
C GLU A 208 15.68 0.77 10.62
N SER A 209 14.80 0.07 11.34
CA SER A 209 13.46 -0.31 10.90
C SER A 209 12.40 0.60 11.53
N TYR A 210 11.16 0.48 11.08
CA TYR A 210 10.06 1.20 11.73
C TYR A 210 9.67 0.57 13.08
N ALA A 211 9.23 1.40 14.03
CA ALA A 211 8.81 0.98 15.36
C ALA A 211 7.41 1.51 15.68
N PHE A 212 6.51 0.62 16.13
CA PHE A 212 5.16 1.02 16.51
C PHE A 212 5.21 1.84 17.81
N THR A 213 4.75 3.09 17.75
CA THR A 213 4.54 3.94 18.93
C THR A 213 3.20 3.64 19.58
N THR A 214 2.22 3.21 18.78
CA THR A 214 0.99 2.58 19.25
C THR A 214 0.73 1.29 18.47
N TYR A 215 0.08 0.31 19.10
CA TYR A 215 -0.37 -0.91 18.44
C TYR A 215 -1.72 -1.33 19.02
N GLY A 216 -2.75 -1.36 18.18
CA GLY A 216 -4.13 -1.39 18.66
C GLY A 216 -4.44 -0.15 19.51
N ASN A 217 -4.91 -0.36 20.74
CA ASN A 217 -5.19 0.74 21.68
C ASN A 217 -4.07 0.97 22.70
N THR A 218 -2.93 0.31 22.54
CA THR A 218 -1.83 0.35 23.49
C THR A 218 -0.74 1.28 22.98
N LYS A 219 -0.23 2.17 23.83
CA LYS A 219 1.02 2.90 23.58
C LYS A 219 2.18 1.95 23.83
N VAL A 220 2.97 1.68 22.81
CA VAL A 220 4.03 0.66 22.85
C VAL A 220 5.38 1.28 23.14
N ALA A 221 5.69 2.41 22.51
CA ALA A 221 7.00 3.01 22.57
C ALA A 221 6.98 4.52 22.27
N THR A 222 8.02 5.21 22.70
CA THR A 222 8.36 6.59 22.33
C THR A 222 9.59 6.58 21.42
N ALA A 223 9.64 7.51 20.45
CA ALA A 223 10.74 7.63 19.50
C ALA A 223 11.44 8.99 19.67
N SER A 224 12.77 8.99 19.58
CA SER A 224 13.62 10.17 19.64
C SER A 224 14.61 10.22 18.47
N GLY A 225 14.97 11.42 18.02
CA GLY A 225 15.77 11.65 16.81
C GLY A 225 14.93 12.05 15.60
N ASP A 226 15.49 11.88 14.40
CA ASP A 226 14.83 12.18 13.13
C ASP A 226 13.97 10.99 12.68
N TYR A 227 12.64 11.14 12.71
CA TYR A 227 11.69 10.13 12.25
C TYR A 227 10.46 10.75 11.59
N THR A 228 9.71 9.92 10.86
CA THR A 228 8.41 10.30 10.29
C THR A 228 7.32 9.43 10.90
N LEU A 229 6.20 10.02 11.33
CA LEU A 229 5.06 9.25 11.84
C LEU A 229 4.12 8.85 10.70
N GLN A 230 3.70 7.59 10.69
CA GLN A 230 2.67 7.10 9.77
C GLN A 230 1.89 5.93 10.39
N GLN A 231 0.60 5.81 10.06
CA GLN A 231 -0.19 4.64 10.43
C GLN A 231 0.26 3.41 9.61
N MET A 232 0.54 2.31 10.29
CA MET A 232 0.95 1.04 9.69
C MET A 232 0.10 -0.12 10.22
N THR A 233 0.26 -1.29 9.59
CA THR A 233 -0.53 -2.50 9.89
C THR A 233 0.33 -3.69 10.21
N GLY A 234 0.03 -4.38 11.30
CA GLY A 234 0.69 -5.63 11.68
C GLY A 234 0.37 -6.80 10.74
N PRO A 235 1.11 -7.92 10.83
CA PRO A 235 1.02 -9.04 9.88
C PRO A 235 -0.41 -9.60 9.72
N MET A 236 -1.17 -9.70 10.82
CA MET A 236 -2.52 -10.26 10.84
C MET A 236 -3.58 -9.39 10.15
N PHE A 237 -3.29 -8.12 9.83
CA PHE A 237 -4.26 -7.16 9.31
C PHE A 237 -5.03 -7.65 8.06
N LEU A 238 -4.33 -8.30 7.12
CA LEU A 238 -4.97 -8.80 5.88
C LEU A 238 -6.03 -9.86 6.18
N LEU A 239 -5.74 -10.78 7.12
CA LEU A 239 -6.71 -11.80 7.53
C LEU A 239 -7.93 -11.19 8.21
N GLU A 240 -7.72 -10.22 9.12
CA GLU A 240 -8.84 -9.55 9.81
C GLU A 240 -9.77 -8.82 8.83
N ARG A 241 -9.19 -8.22 7.79
CA ARG A 241 -9.93 -7.56 6.72
C ARG A 241 -10.72 -8.55 5.87
N MET A 242 -10.15 -9.72 5.56
CA MET A 242 -10.83 -10.79 4.81
C MET A 242 -11.97 -11.42 5.62
N GLU A 243 -11.78 -11.57 6.93
CA GLU A 243 -12.79 -12.07 7.88
C GLU A 243 -13.88 -11.04 8.21
N ARG A 244 -13.78 -9.80 7.67
CA ARG A 244 -14.72 -8.70 7.89
C ARG A 244 -14.95 -8.39 9.37
N LYS A 245 -13.89 -8.48 10.20
CA LYS A 245 -13.98 -8.14 11.62
C LYS A 245 -14.43 -6.70 11.80
N ARG A 246 -15.37 -6.47 12.73
CA ARG A 246 -15.88 -5.13 13.06
C ARG A 246 -14.82 -4.20 13.66
N LYS A 247 -13.82 -4.77 14.34
CA LYS A 247 -12.71 -4.05 14.96
C LYS A 247 -11.40 -4.68 14.50
N ILE A 248 -10.56 -3.88 13.87
CA ILE A 248 -9.21 -4.29 13.43
C ILE A 248 -8.24 -3.91 14.55
N SER A 249 -7.50 -4.87 15.08
CA SER A 249 -6.60 -4.66 16.22
C SER A 249 -5.14 -4.46 15.82
N HIS A 250 -4.76 -4.87 14.61
CA HIS A 250 -3.37 -4.84 14.15
C HIS A 250 -3.09 -3.60 13.28
N ILE A 251 -3.48 -2.43 13.78
CA ILE A 251 -3.18 -1.10 13.22
C ILE A 251 -2.51 -0.28 14.32
N GLY A 252 -1.60 0.61 13.97
CA GLY A 252 -1.07 1.58 14.91
C GLY A 252 -0.17 2.63 14.29
N SER A 253 0.13 3.67 15.08
CA SER A 253 1.07 4.71 14.70
C SER A 253 2.49 4.18 14.77
N CYS A 254 3.28 4.43 13.73
CA CYS A 254 4.62 3.92 13.58
C CYS A 254 5.60 5.07 13.34
N ALA A 255 6.70 5.09 14.09
CA ALA A 255 7.85 5.92 13.78
C ALA A 255 8.66 5.21 12.69
N LEU A 256 8.82 5.87 11.55
CA LEU A 256 9.58 5.38 10.41
C LEU A 256 11.02 5.92 10.49
N PRO A 257 12.02 5.13 10.05
CA PRO A 257 13.44 5.49 10.02
C PRO A 257 13.73 6.45 8.85
N LEU A 258 13.04 7.58 8.84
CA LEU A 258 13.00 8.52 7.72
C LEU A 258 13.02 9.97 8.23
N LYS A 259 14.05 10.70 7.82
CA LYS A 259 14.15 12.15 8.00
C LYS A 259 13.54 12.86 6.80
N ARG A 260 12.57 13.74 7.04
CA ARG A 260 12.04 14.60 5.99
C ARG A 260 13.04 15.71 5.66
N VAL A 261 13.38 15.86 4.39
CA VAL A 261 14.22 16.93 3.86
C VAL A 261 13.51 17.63 2.71
N ILE A 262 13.77 18.93 2.55
CA ILE A 262 13.29 19.71 1.41
C ILE A 262 14.46 19.86 0.44
N LYS A 263 14.28 19.38 -0.80
CA LYS A 263 15.29 19.53 -1.86
C LYS A 263 14.76 20.48 -2.93
N SER A 264 15.61 21.39 -3.38
CA SER A 264 15.31 22.29 -4.50
C SER A 264 15.79 21.67 -5.81
N ILE A 265 14.88 21.53 -6.78
CA ILE A 265 15.19 21.11 -8.14
C ILE A 265 14.67 22.19 -9.09
N GLY A 266 15.59 22.97 -9.67
CA GLY A 266 15.24 24.16 -10.43
C GLY A 266 14.49 25.16 -9.56
N SER A 267 13.28 25.54 -9.98
CA SER A 267 12.41 26.47 -9.25
C SER A 267 11.39 25.78 -8.33
N LYS A 268 11.51 24.47 -8.09
CA LYS A 268 10.55 23.68 -7.30
C LYS A 268 11.20 23.10 -6.07
N GLU A 269 10.49 23.20 -4.95
CA GLU A 269 10.82 22.47 -3.72
C GLU A 269 10.07 21.14 -3.70
N ILE A 270 10.80 20.05 -3.44
CA ILE A 270 10.23 18.72 -3.27
C ILE A 270 10.53 18.19 -1.87
N SER A 271 9.56 17.52 -1.26
CA SER A 271 9.79 16.76 -0.04
C SER A 271 10.39 15.40 -0.40
N ALA A 272 11.58 15.13 0.12
CA ALA A 272 12.21 13.82 0.09
C ALA A 272 12.35 13.30 1.53
N TYR A 273 12.52 12.00 1.66
CA TYR A 273 12.68 11.32 2.94
C TYR A 273 13.95 10.49 2.87
N GLU A 274 14.94 10.84 3.69
CA GLU A 274 16.23 10.16 3.71
C GLU A 274 16.26 9.11 4.82
N PRO A 275 16.86 7.92 4.59
CA PRO A 275 17.06 6.93 5.64
C PRO A 275 17.73 7.55 6.87
N SER A 276 17.12 7.38 8.03
CA SER A 276 17.63 7.92 9.28
C SER A 276 17.29 6.96 10.42
N PRO A 277 18.26 6.25 11.01
CA PRO A 277 18.02 5.46 12.20
C PRO A 277 17.65 6.37 13.37
N PHE A 278 16.90 5.83 14.31
CA PHE A 278 16.39 6.57 15.46
C PHE A 278 16.40 5.69 16.71
N SER A 279 16.24 6.33 17.87
CA SER A 279 16.19 5.64 19.16
C SER A 279 14.75 5.47 19.61
N VAL A 280 14.48 4.36 20.29
CA VAL A 280 13.16 4.00 20.77
C VAL A 280 13.25 3.54 22.21
N GLU A 281 12.41 4.11 23.06
CA GLU A 281 12.19 3.68 24.43
C GLU A 281 10.87 2.90 24.50
N VAL A 282 10.91 1.68 25.02
CA VAL A 282 9.70 0.85 25.14
C VAL A 282 8.89 1.25 26.38
N LEU A 283 7.60 1.54 26.21
CA LEU A 283 6.69 1.90 27.30
C LEU A 283 5.99 0.68 27.90
N VAL A 284 5.93 -0.40 27.14
CA VAL A 284 5.38 -1.69 27.56
C VAL A 284 6.32 -2.79 27.10
N GLU A 285 6.30 -3.91 27.84
CA GLU A 285 7.03 -5.12 27.47
C GLU A 285 6.86 -5.43 25.98
N SER A 286 7.98 -5.51 25.27
CA SER A 286 8.04 -5.74 23.82
C SER A 286 9.16 -6.74 23.53
N LYS A 287 9.21 -7.29 22.32
CA LYS A 287 10.34 -8.15 21.92
C LYS A 287 11.31 -7.37 21.05
N LEU A 288 12.60 -7.61 21.25
CA LEU A 288 13.67 -7.17 20.37
C LEU A 288 14.15 -8.36 19.55
N LEU A 289 13.99 -8.27 18.23
CA LEU A 289 14.61 -9.18 17.29
C LEU A 289 15.96 -8.61 16.88
N SER A 290 17.03 -9.34 17.16
CA SER A 290 18.41 -8.96 16.85
C SER A 290 19.08 -10.03 15.99
N TYR A 291 19.74 -9.65 14.90
CA TYR A 291 20.51 -10.58 14.07
C TYR A 291 21.50 -9.86 13.14
N ARG A 292 22.51 -10.57 12.65
CA ARG A 292 23.44 -10.06 11.63
C ARG A 292 22.90 -10.30 10.22
N SER A 293 22.53 -9.24 9.50
CA SER A 293 22.08 -9.36 8.10
C SER A 293 23.22 -9.81 7.18
N LYS A 294 22.96 -10.82 6.34
CA LYS A 294 23.92 -11.26 5.31
C LYS A 294 23.89 -10.30 4.12
N LEU A 295 22.73 -9.73 3.79
CA LEU A 295 22.57 -8.80 2.68
C LEU A 295 23.08 -7.38 3.00
N LEU A 296 22.89 -6.89 4.23
CA LEU A 296 23.33 -5.55 4.63
C LEU A 296 24.71 -5.53 5.30
N ASN A 297 25.21 -6.69 5.73
CA ASN A 297 26.44 -6.80 6.53
C ASN A 297 26.44 -5.83 7.72
N SER A 298 25.32 -5.78 8.44
CA SER A 298 25.10 -4.96 9.63
C SER A 298 24.22 -5.72 10.63
N ASP A 299 24.27 -5.27 11.89
CA ASP A 299 23.39 -5.79 12.94
C ASP A 299 22.04 -5.10 12.86
N ILE A 300 20.97 -5.88 12.81
CA ILE A 300 19.60 -5.39 12.64
C ILE A 300 18.83 -5.63 13.92
N ASN A 301 18.25 -4.54 14.43
CA ASN A 301 17.43 -4.51 15.65
C ASN A 301 16.01 -4.09 15.28
N VAL A 302 15.02 -4.93 15.59
CA VAL A 302 13.60 -4.68 15.27
C VAL A 302 12.75 -4.86 16.52
N ILE A 303 11.92 -3.87 16.78
CA ILE A 303 11.02 -3.86 17.94
C ILE A 303 9.67 -4.43 17.52
N ILE A 304 9.25 -5.47 18.23
CA ILE A 304 8.00 -6.18 17.99
C ILE A 304 7.06 -5.90 19.17
N PRO A 305 5.92 -5.24 18.95
CA PRO A 305 4.95 -4.96 20.02
C PRO A 305 4.39 -6.25 20.60
N LYS A 306 4.01 -6.22 21.88
CA LYS A 306 3.26 -7.33 22.51
C LYS A 306 1.94 -7.59 21.76
N GLY A 307 1.72 -8.85 21.36
CA GLY A 307 0.60 -9.24 20.49
C GLY A 307 0.84 -8.98 18.99
N GLY A 308 2.05 -8.57 18.61
CA GLY A 308 2.49 -8.47 17.21
C GLY A 308 2.88 -9.82 16.59
N MET A 309 3.28 -10.78 17.43
CA MET A 309 3.52 -12.19 17.09
C MET A 309 2.52 -13.08 17.82
#